data_AF-A0A8K0TB04-F1
#
_entry.id   AF-A0A8K0TB04-F1
#
_cell.length_a   1.000
_cell.length_b   1.000
_cell.length_c   1.000
_cell.angle_alpha   90.00
_cell.angle_beta   90.00
_cell.angle_gamma   90.00
#
_symmetry.space_group_name_H-M   'P 1'
#
loop_
_entity.id
_entity.type
_entity.pdbx_description
1 polymer ?
#
loop_
_entity_poly.entity_id
_entity_poly.type
_entity_poly.pdbx_seq_one_letter_code
_entity_poly.pdbx_strand_id
1 'polypeptide(L)'
;DIARITAALQIRVIVDMEERAYKEALDAMDAYYKVSMKTFVDNVCRQVVERQIMRPLSDILSPMAISEMSDEELLEIGSESNTRQAARQKLTGFIECLRASLKELSEHP
;
A
#
# COMPACT_ATOMS: atom_id res chain seq x y z
N ASP A 1 -55.12 -18.03 35.54
CA ASP A 1 -54.00 -17.91 36.49
C ASP A 1 -53.09 -16.75 36.08
N ILE A 2 -53.58 -15.52 36.27
CA ILE A 2 -52.95 -14.28 35.79
C ILE A 2 -51.73 -13.93 36.66
N ALA A 3 -51.81 -14.23 37.96
CA ALA A 3 -50.71 -14.00 38.91
C ALA A 3 -49.42 -14.70 38.49
N ARG A 4 -49.53 -15.93 37.96
CA ARG A 4 -48.38 -16.70 37.47
C ARG A 4 -47.74 -16.07 36.22
N ILE A 5 -48.56 -15.48 35.35
CA ILE A 5 -48.09 -14.79 34.13
C ILE A 5 -47.41 -13.47 34.51
N THR A 6 -48.00 -12.69 35.43
CA THR A 6 -47.40 -11.44 35.92
C THR A 6 -46.07 -11.68 36.61
N ALA A 7 -45.96 -12.70 37.46
CA ALA A 7 -44.71 -13.06 38.13
C ALA A 7 -43.63 -13.53 37.14
N ALA A 8 -44.00 -14.32 36.12
CA ALA A 8 -43.07 -14.77 35.08
C ALA A 8 -42.59 -13.63 34.17
N LEU A 9 -43.44 -12.61 33.92
CA LEU A 9 -43.07 -11.40 33.18
C LEU A 9 -42.15 -10.50 34.00
N GLN A 10 -42.38 -10.36 35.30
CA GLN A 10 -41.53 -9.59 36.22
C GLN A 10 -40.08 -10.11 36.28
N ILE A 11 -39.86 -11.41 36.07
CA ILE A 11 -38.51 -12.01 36.04
C ILE A 11 -37.75 -11.65 34.74
N ARG A 12 -38.47 -11.34 33.66
CA ARG A 12 -37.87 -11.05 32.33
C ARG A 12 -37.83 -9.56 31.98
N VAL A 13 -38.54 -8.72 32.73
CA VAL A 13 -38.59 -7.28 32.55
C VAL A 13 -37.74 -6.65 33.64
N ILE A 14 -36.67 -5.94 33.26
CA ILE A 14 -35.98 -5.03 34.19
C ILE A 14 -37.00 -3.94 34.52
N VAL A 15 -37.59 -4.01 35.73
CA VAL A 15 -38.62 -3.06 36.19
C VAL A 15 -37.98 -1.72 36.55
N ASP A 16 -36.69 -1.72 36.86
CA ASP A 16 -35.91 -0.51 37.10
C ASP A 16 -35.65 0.24 35.79
N MET A 17 -36.40 1.32 35.61
CA MET A 17 -36.31 2.17 34.43
C MET A 17 -34.97 2.90 34.32
N GLU A 18 -34.27 3.15 35.44
CA GLU A 18 -32.95 3.76 35.44
C GLU A 18 -31.89 2.75 34.96
N GLU A 19 -31.93 1.51 35.48
CA GLU A 19 -31.02 0.45 35.03
C GLU A 19 -31.20 0.16 33.54
N ARG A 20 -32.45 0.17 33.05
CA ARG A 20 -32.76 0.00 31.64
C ARG A 20 -32.22 1.16 30.79
N ALA A 21 -32.48 2.41 31.20
CA ALA A 21 -31.98 3.58 30.47
C ALA A 21 -30.45 3.60 30.40
N TYR A 22 -29.79 3.20 31.48
CA TYR A 22 -28.33 3.06 31.52
C TYR A 22 -27.82 2.01 30.52
N LYS A 23 -28.43 0.81 30.49
CA LYS A 23 -28.06 -0.25 29.54
C LYS A 23 -28.27 0.18 28.08
N GLU A 24 -29.39 0.81 27.78
CA GLU A 24 -29.67 1.31 26.43
C GLU A 24 -28.67 2.40 26.00
N ALA A 25 -28.28 3.30 26.92
CA ALA A 25 -27.24 4.30 26.66
C ALA A 25 -25.87 3.67 26.41
N LEU A 26 -25.51 2.63 27.17
CA LEU A 26 -24.26 1.89 26.98
C LEU A 26 -24.22 1.21 25.61
N ASP A 27 -25.28 0.48 25.24
CA ASP A 27 -25.40 -0.19 23.95
C ASP A 27 -25.30 0.82 22.78
N ALA A 28 -25.92 1.99 22.93
CA ALA A 28 -25.84 3.07 21.94
C ALA A 28 -24.41 3.62 21.79
N MET A 29 -23.68 3.78 22.90
CA MET A 29 -22.29 4.23 22.88
C MET A 29 -21.36 3.20 22.26
N ASP A 30 -21.55 1.91 22.56
CA ASP A 30 -20.77 0.83 21.94
C ASP A 30 -21.00 0.77 20.43
N ALA A 31 -22.25 0.91 19.99
CA ALA A 31 -22.59 0.97 18.56
C ALA A 31 -21.94 2.19 17.89
N TYR A 32 -22.01 3.37 18.52
CA TYR A 32 -21.37 4.59 18.03
C TYR A 32 -19.85 4.44 17.92
N TYR A 33 -19.22 3.90 18.97
CA TYR A 33 -17.77 3.72 19.01
C TYR A 33 -17.30 2.76 17.92
N LYS A 34 -18.03 1.66 17.70
CA LYS A 34 -17.72 0.69 16.63
C LYS A 34 -17.70 1.33 15.24
N VAL A 35 -18.62 2.24 14.96
CA VAL A 35 -18.64 2.97 13.67
C VAL A 35 -17.51 4.01 13.65
N SER A 36 -17.39 4.80 14.70
CA SER A 36 -16.40 5.88 14.80
C SER A 36 -14.97 5.39 14.65
N MET A 37 -14.65 4.23 15.24
CA MET A 37 -13.33 3.62 15.11
C MET A 37 -13.02 3.22 13.67
N LYS A 38 -14.00 2.63 12.97
CA LYS A 38 -13.84 2.29 11.54
C LYS A 38 -13.65 3.54 10.70
N THR A 39 -14.46 4.57 10.94
CA THR A 39 -14.36 5.85 10.26
C THR A 39 -13.01 6.51 10.50
N PHE A 40 -12.46 6.44 11.71
CA PHE A 40 -11.13 6.94 12.00
C PHE A 40 -10.05 6.22 11.18
N VAL A 41 -10.05 4.89 11.18
CA VAL A 41 -9.10 4.08 10.40
C VAL A 41 -9.19 4.41 8.91
N ASP A 42 -10.42 4.44 8.38
CA ASP A 42 -10.70 4.81 6.99
C ASP A 42 -10.17 6.20 6.64
N ASN A 43 -10.35 7.17 7.54
CA ASN A 43 -9.89 8.53 7.33
C ASN A 43 -8.36 8.63 7.38
N VAL A 44 -7.68 7.88 8.25
CA VAL A 44 -6.21 7.81 8.24
C VAL A 44 -5.72 7.23 6.91
N CYS A 45 -6.30 6.12 6.45
CA CYS A 45 -5.92 5.53 5.16
C CYS A 45 -6.13 6.51 4.00
N ARG A 46 -7.32 7.10 3.86
CA ARG A 46 -7.62 8.00 2.72
C ARG A 46 -6.90 9.34 2.82
N GLN A 47 -6.93 9.99 3.98
CA GLN A 47 -6.44 11.37 4.09
C GLN A 47 -4.95 11.45 4.34
N VAL A 48 -4.35 10.45 4.99
CA VAL A 48 -2.90 10.45 5.27
C VAL A 48 -2.21 9.60 4.22
N VAL A 49 -2.51 8.31 4.17
CA VAL A 49 -1.74 7.39 3.32
C VAL A 49 -1.97 7.69 1.83
N GLU A 50 -3.21 7.63 1.37
CA GLU A 50 -3.50 7.83 -0.06
C GLU A 50 -3.18 9.26 -0.50
N ARG A 51 -3.68 10.26 0.24
CA ARG A 51 -3.55 11.65 -0.20
C ARG A 51 -2.17 12.28 0.04
N GLN A 52 -1.49 11.98 1.16
CA GLN A 52 -0.21 12.64 1.48
C GLN A 52 0.99 11.81 1.05
N ILE A 53 0.88 10.48 1.03
CA ILE A 53 2.02 9.60 0.71
C ILE A 53 1.92 9.11 -0.74
N MET A 54 0.80 8.49 -1.10
CA MET A 54 0.66 7.85 -2.42
C MET A 54 0.51 8.87 -3.55
N ARG A 55 -0.29 9.93 -3.35
CA ARG A 55 -0.54 10.90 -4.42
C ARG A 55 0.72 11.64 -4.89
N PRO A 56 1.61 12.16 -4.02
CA PRO A 56 2.85 12.77 -4.50
C PRO A 56 3.78 11.77 -5.19
N LEU A 57 3.68 10.48 -4.87
CA LEU A 57 4.52 9.44 -5.45
C LEU A 57 4.33 9.31 -6.97
N SER A 58 3.11 9.56 -7.47
CA SER A 58 2.86 9.55 -8.92
C SER A 58 3.62 10.65 -9.67
N ASP A 59 3.99 11.71 -8.96
CA ASP A 59 4.58 12.90 -9.57
C ASP A 59 6.11 12.82 -9.61
N ILE A 60 6.73 11.91 -8.84
CA ILE A 60 8.18 11.75 -8.71
C ILE A 60 8.87 11.46 -10.04
N LEU A 61 8.25 10.68 -10.91
CA LEU A 61 8.74 10.38 -12.25
C LEU A 61 7.76 10.88 -13.33
N SER A 62 7.07 11.98 -13.05
CA SER A 62 6.25 12.64 -14.06
C SER A 62 7.15 13.19 -15.19
N PRO A 63 6.66 13.28 -16.43
CA PRO A 63 7.43 13.86 -17.53
C PRO A 63 7.95 15.28 -17.22
N MET A 64 7.18 16.03 -16.43
CA MET A 64 7.58 17.37 -15.97
C MET A 64 8.74 17.28 -14.97
N ALA A 65 8.64 16.42 -13.96
CA ALA A 65 9.73 16.20 -13.00
C ALA A 65 11.01 15.71 -13.70
N ILE A 66 10.90 14.78 -14.65
CA ILE A 66 12.05 14.29 -15.43
C ILE A 66 12.66 15.41 -16.28
N SER A 67 11.84 16.29 -16.86
CA SER A 67 12.33 17.42 -17.66
C SER A 67 13.06 18.49 -16.83
N GLU A 68 12.83 18.52 -15.52
CA GLU A 68 13.48 19.46 -14.60
C GLU A 68 14.77 18.89 -13.97
N MET A 69 15.04 17.59 -14.15
CA MET A 69 16.27 16.95 -13.68
C MET A 69 17.49 17.45 -14.46
N SER A 70 18.62 17.59 -13.77
CA SER A 70 19.91 17.88 -14.38
C SER A 70 20.48 16.66 -15.13
N ASP A 71 21.43 16.91 -16.04
CA ASP A 71 22.13 15.85 -16.75
C ASP A 71 22.86 14.90 -15.77
N GLU A 72 23.40 15.43 -14.68
CA GLU A 72 24.04 14.64 -13.62
C GLU A 72 23.07 13.69 -12.91
N GLU A 73 21.87 14.17 -12.56
CA GLU A 73 20.83 13.34 -11.93
C GLU A 73 20.31 12.26 -12.88
N LEU A 74 20.11 12.62 -14.16
CA LEU A 74 19.72 11.66 -15.19
C LEU A 74 20.81 10.61 -15.44
N LEU A 75 22.08 11.01 -15.40
CA LEU A 75 23.21 10.09 -15.47
C LEU A 75 23.26 9.18 -14.24
N GLU A 76 23.03 9.69 -13.04
CA GLU A 76 23.01 8.87 -11.82
C GLU A 76 21.92 7.79 -11.89
N ILE A 77 20.71 8.16 -12.32
CA ILE A 77 19.57 7.23 -12.44
C ILE A 77 19.74 6.26 -13.61
N GLY A 78 20.19 6.76 -14.76
CA GLY A 78 20.24 6.03 -16.02
C GLY A 78 21.53 5.25 -16.25
N SER A 79 22.59 5.52 -15.47
CA SER A 79 23.87 4.83 -15.64
C SER A 79 23.82 3.39 -15.16
N GLU A 80 24.60 2.55 -15.83
CA GLU A 80 24.84 1.20 -15.32
C GLU A 80 25.82 1.23 -14.16
N SER A 81 25.66 0.29 -13.22
CA SER A 81 26.68 0.06 -12.22
C SER A 81 28.01 -0.39 -12.85
N ASN A 82 29.13 -0.04 -12.21
CA ASN A 82 30.48 -0.42 -12.67
C ASN A 82 30.61 -1.92 -12.96
N THR A 83 29.97 -2.77 -12.14
CA THR A 83 29.96 -4.22 -12.32
C THR A 83 29.26 -4.63 -13.61
N ARG A 84 28.11 -4.01 -13.93
CA ARG A 84 27.38 -4.28 -15.17
C ARG A 84 28.15 -3.76 -16.38
N GLN A 85 28.75 -2.58 -16.27
CA GLN A 85 29.57 -2.02 -17.33
C GLN A 85 30.76 -2.92 -17.67
N ALA A 86 31.48 -3.43 -16.66
CA ALA A 86 32.59 -4.36 -16.84
C ALA A 86 32.13 -5.71 -17.45
N ALA A 87 30.99 -6.24 -16.99
CA ALA A 87 30.42 -7.45 -17.56
C ALA A 87 30.04 -7.27 -19.04
N ARG A 88 29.42 -6.14 -19.39
CA ARG A 88 29.07 -5.78 -20.76
C ARG A 88 30.33 -5.70 -21.63
N GLN A 89 31.36 -4.96 -21.20
CA GLN A 89 32.63 -4.84 -21.92
C GLN A 89 33.27 -6.21 -22.18
N LYS A 90 33.32 -7.08 -21.16
CA LYS A 90 33.85 -8.44 -21.29
C LYS A 90 33.07 -9.24 -22.33
N LEU A 91 31.74 -9.25 -22.25
CA LEU A 91 30.88 -10.01 -23.17
C LEU A 91 30.98 -9.47 -24.60
N THR A 92 31.01 -8.15 -24.79
CA THR A 92 31.22 -7.54 -26.10
C THR A 92 32.56 -7.96 -26.70
N GLY A 93 33.63 -7.96 -25.90
CA GLY A 93 34.93 -8.45 -26.35
C GLY A 93 34.92 -9.93 -26.76
N PHE A 94 34.21 -10.79 -26.01
CA PHE A 94 34.03 -12.19 -26.40
C PHE A 94 33.28 -12.33 -27.72
N ILE A 95 32.21 -11.54 -27.93
CA ILE A 95 31.42 -11.57 -29.17
C ILE A 95 32.28 -11.14 -30.36
N GLU A 96 33.10 -10.09 -30.22
CA GLU A 96 34.00 -9.63 -31.27
C GLU A 96 35.02 -10.71 -31.64
N CYS A 97 35.64 -11.33 -30.65
CA CYS A 97 36.61 -12.40 -30.85
C CYS A 97 35.98 -13.61 -31.55
N LEU A 98 34.81 -14.06 -31.08
CA LEU A 98 34.08 -15.18 -31.69
C LEU A 98 33.66 -14.88 -33.14
N ARG A 99 33.25 -13.64 -33.44
CA ARG A 99 32.91 -13.22 -34.81
C ARG A 99 34.13 -13.22 -35.72
N ALA A 100 35.27 -12.75 -35.24
CA ALA A 100 36.51 -12.75 -36.00
C ALA A 100 36.95 -14.19 -36.32
N SER A 101 37.01 -15.07 -35.32
CA SER A 101 37.38 -16.47 -35.53
C SER A 101 36.42 -17.21 -36.46
N LEU A 102 35.11 -16.96 -36.36
CA LEU A 102 34.13 -17.55 -37.26
C LEU A 102 34.31 -17.09 -38.70
N LYS A 103 34.66 -15.81 -38.91
CA LYS A 103 34.98 -15.28 -40.24
C LYS A 103 36.24 -15.95 -40.82
N GLU A 104 37.31 -16.06 -40.04
CA GLU A 104 38.54 -16.75 -40.45
C GLU A 104 38.27 -18.21 -40.83
N LEU A 105 37.51 -18.95 -40.01
CA LEU A 105 37.08 -20.32 -40.29
C LEU A 105 36.20 -20.43 -41.55
N SER A 106 35.43 -19.39 -41.88
CA SER A 106 34.61 -19.37 -43.10
C SER A 106 35.40 -19.02 -44.36
N GLU A 107 36.54 -18.34 -44.22
CA GLU A 107 37.43 -17.94 -45.32
C GLU A 107 38.49 -19.00 -45.65
N HIS A 108 38.70 -19.98 -44.78
CA HIS A 108 39.64 -21.11 -44.97
C HIS A 108 38.92 -22.46 -44.77
N PRO A 109 38.52 -23.16 -45.87
CA PRO A 109 37.84 -24.45 -45.82
C PRO A 109 38.75 -25.62 -45.41
#